data_AF-A0A3M1N4G6-F1
#
_entry.id   AF-A0A3M1N4G6-F1
#
_cell.length_a   1.000
_cell.length_b   1.000
_cell.length_c   1.000
_cell.angle_alpha   90.00
_cell.angle_beta   90.00
_cell.angle_gamma   90.00
#
_symmetry.space_group_name_H-M   'P 1'
#
loop_
_entity.id
_entity.type
_entity.pdbx_description
1 polymer ?
#
loop_
_entity_poly.entity_id
_entity_poly.type
_entity_poly.pdbx_seq_one_letter_code
_entity_poly.pdbx_strand_id
1 'polypeptide(L)'
;MKPLHRMRALLASSLALLMFFMASLACTANDTLFIRLTDTPVPTATPTPLPITTKFKVGESGVVVGLSEFAAVSLPASAGPLVPGIGGATCFPNTRVTVLDVSRNINDPNDETIYYLVQCSGRGWIAEYQFSRFNRGDKAIVQTADGSDARLYRQSDVTSAPLDQACPNGTEVSVTGLTANPFNPNDRNIYVQVRCGTVSGWLLEEQLAPLK
;
A
#
# COMPACT_ATOMS: atom_id res chain seq x y z
N MET A 1 42.55 -5.62 -73.15
CA MET A 1 42.28 -5.15 -71.77
C MET A 1 41.52 -3.81 -71.82
N LYS A 2 40.19 -3.80 -71.78
CA LYS A 2 39.35 -2.57 -71.75
C LYS A 2 37.85 -2.74 -71.35
N PRO A 3 37.29 -3.91 -70.95
CA PRO A 3 35.87 -3.98 -70.56
C PRO A 3 35.60 -3.72 -69.07
N LEU A 4 36.60 -3.88 -68.19
CA LEU A 4 36.40 -3.82 -66.73
C LEU A 4 36.14 -2.40 -66.18
N HIS A 5 36.61 -1.36 -66.88
CA HIS A 5 36.40 0.04 -66.46
C HIS A 5 35.00 0.57 -66.79
N ARG A 6 34.34 0.08 -67.84
CA ARG A 6 32.98 0.51 -68.20
C ARG A 6 31.92 0.02 -67.21
N MET A 7 32.12 -1.16 -66.64
CA MET A 7 31.17 -1.75 -65.69
C MET A 7 31.16 -1.04 -64.33
N ARG A 8 32.32 -0.53 -63.88
CA ARG A 8 32.44 0.25 -62.64
C ARG A 8 31.83 1.65 -62.75
N ALA A 9 31.90 2.28 -63.92
CA ALA A 9 31.27 3.58 -64.16
C ALA A 9 29.73 3.50 -64.17
N LEU A 10 29.17 2.41 -64.72
CA LEU A 10 27.71 2.18 -64.74
C LEU A 10 27.16 1.91 -63.32
N LEU A 11 27.88 1.16 -62.48
CA LEU A 11 27.49 0.91 -61.09
C LEU A 11 27.55 2.17 -60.23
N ALA A 12 28.57 3.02 -60.41
CA ALA A 12 28.68 4.28 -59.66
C ALA A 12 27.58 5.29 -60.06
N SER A 13 27.23 5.36 -61.35
CA SER A 13 26.16 6.24 -61.84
C SER A 13 24.77 5.76 -61.39
N SER A 14 24.55 4.44 -61.35
CA SER A 14 23.32 3.83 -60.81
C SER A 14 23.12 4.13 -59.32
N LEU A 15 24.20 4.05 -58.51
CA LEU A 15 24.11 4.32 -57.07
C LEU A 15 23.83 5.79 -56.77
N ALA A 16 24.44 6.70 -57.54
CA ALA A 16 24.22 8.14 -57.41
C ALA A 16 22.78 8.54 -57.80
N LEU A 17 22.22 7.93 -58.86
CA LEU A 17 20.84 8.16 -59.26
C LEU A 17 19.85 7.69 -58.19
N LEU A 18 20.11 6.53 -57.57
CA LEU A 18 19.26 5.98 -56.51
C LEU A 18 19.24 6.88 -55.26
N MET A 19 20.39 7.45 -54.88
CA MET A 19 20.44 8.40 -53.76
C MET A 19 19.77 9.73 -54.09
N PHE A 20 19.80 10.18 -55.34
CA PHE A 20 19.09 11.39 -55.76
C PHE A 20 17.56 11.22 -55.75
N PHE A 21 17.05 10.02 -56.07
CA PHE A 21 15.62 9.70 -55.93
C PHE A 21 15.16 9.57 -54.48
N MET A 22 16.00 9.06 -53.57
CA MET A 22 15.63 9.01 -52.15
C MET A 22 15.59 10.41 -51.48
N ALA A 23 16.40 11.35 -51.96
CA ALA A 23 16.40 12.72 -51.44
C ALA A 23 15.18 13.54 -51.88
N SER A 24 14.55 13.23 -53.03
CA SER A 24 13.38 13.97 -53.51
C SER A 24 12.06 13.56 -52.84
N LEU A 25 11.98 12.37 -52.23
CA LEU A 25 10.81 11.96 -51.43
C LEU A 25 10.79 12.56 -50.01
N ALA A 26 11.89 13.11 -49.52
CA ALA A 26 11.95 13.72 -48.19
C ALA A 26 11.29 15.11 -48.13
N CYS A 27 11.03 15.75 -49.28
CA CYS A 27 10.54 17.13 -49.34
C CYS A 27 9.11 17.28 -49.90
N THR A 28 8.39 16.19 -50.19
CA THR A 28 6.98 16.25 -50.60
C THR A 28 6.01 15.65 -49.57
N ALA A 29 6.43 15.56 -48.30
CA ALA A 29 5.49 15.46 -47.20
C ALA A 29 4.80 16.82 -47.01
N ASN A 30 3.88 17.11 -47.92
CA ASN A 30 3.00 18.26 -47.88
C ASN A 30 1.84 17.99 -46.90
N ASP A 31 2.14 17.39 -45.75
CA ASP A 31 1.24 17.41 -44.61
C ASP A 31 1.40 18.80 -43.99
N THR A 32 0.59 19.68 -44.55
CA THR A 32 0.27 20.98 -44.00
C THR A 32 0.13 20.85 -42.49
N LEU A 33 1.05 21.50 -41.81
CA LEU A 33 1.16 21.65 -40.36
C LEU A 33 0.01 22.54 -39.87
N PHE A 34 -1.23 22.14 -40.15
CA PHE A 34 -2.41 22.67 -39.49
C PHE A 34 -2.45 22.01 -38.11
N ILE A 35 -1.68 22.56 -37.18
CA ILE A 35 -2.07 22.46 -35.77
C ILE A 35 -3.45 23.09 -35.73
N ARG A 36 -4.51 22.27 -35.65
CA ARG A 36 -5.81 22.75 -35.19
C ARG A 36 -5.56 23.34 -33.81
N LEU A 37 -5.48 24.67 -33.73
CA LEU A 37 -5.58 25.42 -32.49
C LEU A 37 -7.02 25.27 -31.94
N THR A 38 -7.45 24.06 -31.58
CA THR A 38 -8.76 23.89 -30.92
C THR A 38 -8.93 22.65 -30.06
N ASP A 39 -7.92 21.81 -29.87
CA ASP A 39 -7.95 20.80 -28.80
C ASP A 39 -6.80 21.06 -27.84
N THR A 40 -6.84 22.21 -27.14
CA THR A 40 -6.19 22.25 -25.83
C THR A 40 -6.71 21.04 -25.08
N PRO A 41 -5.86 20.12 -24.58
CA PRO A 41 -6.33 19.02 -23.77
C PRO A 41 -7.17 19.67 -22.68
N VAL A 42 -8.48 19.37 -22.66
CA VAL A 42 -9.36 19.80 -21.58
C VAL A 42 -8.59 19.44 -20.32
N PRO A 43 -8.33 20.39 -19.41
CA PRO A 43 -7.66 20.08 -18.16
C PRO A 43 -8.41 18.89 -17.59
N THR A 44 -7.80 17.72 -17.64
CA THR A 44 -8.37 16.54 -16.99
C THR A 44 -8.47 17.01 -15.56
N ALA A 45 -9.69 17.08 -15.03
CA ALA A 45 -9.89 17.49 -13.65
C ALA A 45 -8.92 16.65 -12.84
N THR A 46 -7.88 17.29 -12.28
CA THR A 46 -6.94 16.60 -11.39
C THR A 46 -7.85 15.94 -10.38
N PRO A 47 -7.90 14.60 -10.31
CA PRO A 47 -8.86 13.93 -9.45
C PRO A 47 -8.65 14.56 -8.08
N THR A 48 -9.67 15.27 -7.59
CA THR A 48 -9.60 15.87 -6.28
C THR A 48 -9.29 14.69 -5.37
N PRO A 49 -8.09 14.64 -4.75
CA PRO A 49 -7.74 13.50 -3.94
C PRO A 49 -8.86 13.40 -2.92
N LEU A 50 -9.61 12.31 -2.98
CA LEU A 50 -10.59 12.04 -1.94
C LEU A 50 -9.80 12.17 -0.65
N PRO A 51 -10.22 13.02 0.31
CA PRO A 51 -9.56 13.09 1.60
C PRO A 51 -9.88 11.77 2.31
N ILE A 52 -9.17 10.72 1.93
CA ILE A 52 -9.21 9.45 2.62
C ILE A 52 -8.44 9.71 3.90
N THR A 53 -9.16 9.84 5.01
CA THR A 53 -8.55 9.79 6.33
C THR A 53 -7.97 8.39 6.49
N THR A 54 -6.65 8.29 6.52
CA THR A 54 -5.91 7.04 6.60
C THR A 54 -5.15 7.00 7.91
N LYS A 55 -5.01 5.80 8.49
CA LYS A 55 -4.22 5.61 9.69
C LYS A 55 -2.73 5.91 9.48
N PHE A 56 -2.22 5.66 8.27
CA PHE A 56 -0.85 5.91 7.85
C PHE A 56 -0.76 6.67 6.53
N LYS A 57 0.24 7.53 6.40
CA LYS A 57 0.59 8.21 5.15
C LYS A 57 1.76 7.52 4.44
N VAL A 58 1.91 7.78 3.14
CA VAL A 58 3.09 7.36 2.38
C VAL A 58 4.36 7.88 3.05
N GLY A 59 5.34 7.00 3.23
CA GLY A 59 6.60 7.26 3.94
C GLY A 59 6.55 6.99 5.44
N GLU A 60 5.36 6.83 6.04
CA GLU A 60 5.24 6.40 7.44
C GLU A 60 5.49 4.89 7.57
N SER A 61 5.81 4.45 8.79
CA SER A 61 6.06 3.04 9.07
C SER A 61 5.08 2.49 10.10
N GLY A 62 4.64 1.26 9.88
CA GLY A 62 3.80 0.52 10.79
C GLY A 62 4.32 -0.90 10.96
N VAL A 63 3.63 -1.67 11.80
CA VAL A 63 4.00 -3.03 12.19
C VAL A 63 2.95 -3.99 11.65
N VAL A 64 3.40 -5.06 11.01
CA VAL A 64 2.50 -6.10 10.49
C VAL A 64 1.89 -6.90 11.64
N VAL A 65 0.57 -7.04 11.62
CA VAL A 65 -0.23 -7.79 12.59
C VAL A 65 -0.81 -9.03 11.91
N GLY A 66 -0.51 -10.21 12.45
CA GLY A 66 -1.08 -11.48 11.99
C GLY A 66 -2.23 -11.98 12.88
N LEU A 67 -2.78 -13.14 12.52
CA LEU A 67 -3.72 -13.90 13.37
C LEU A 67 -3.05 -14.54 14.59
N SER A 68 -1.73 -14.64 14.56
CA SER A 68 -0.88 -15.04 15.68
C SER A 68 0.50 -14.43 15.48
N GLU A 69 1.39 -14.58 16.47
CA GLU A 69 2.76 -14.07 16.40
C GLU A 69 3.63 -14.73 15.32
N PHE A 70 3.20 -15.86 14.76
CA PHE A 70 3.97 -16.65 13.80
C PHE A 70 3.27 -16.82 12.45
N ALA A 71 1.99 -16.45 12.35
CA ALA A 71 1.22 -16.60 11.12
C ALA A 71 1.57 -15.48 10.13
N ALA A 72 2.33 -15.83 9.09
CA ALA A 72 2.64 -14.92 8.01
C ALA A 72 1.37 -14.36 7.36
N VAL A 73 1.41 -13.06 7.05
CA VAL A 73 0.37 -12.36 6.31
C VAL A 73 0.76 -12.37 4.83
N SER A 74 -0.08 -12.98 4.00
CA SER A 74 0.05 -12.91 2.55
C SER A 74 -0.40 -11.53 2.05
N LEU A 75 0.32 -11.01 1.06
CA LEU A 75 0.07 -9.71 0.46
C LEU A 75 -0.33 -9.91 -1.02
N PRO A 76 -1.56 -9.56 -1.43
CA PRO A 76 -1.93 -9.57 -2.83
C PRO A 76 -1.16 -8.51 -3.61
N ALA A 77 -0.99 -8.74 -4.92
CA ALA A 77 -0.35 -7.79 -5.84
C ALA A 77 -1.18 -6.52 -6.07
N SER A 78 -2.48 -6.58 -5.80
CA SER A 78 -3.43 -5.48 -5.98
C SER A 78 -4.14 -5.14 -4.67
N ALA A 79 -4.56 -3.89 -4.50
CA ALA A 79 -5.28 -3.46 -3.31
C ALA A 79 -6.67 -4.10 -3.25
N GLY A 80 -6.91 -4.91 -2.24
CA GLY A 80 -8.12 -5.72 -2.10
C GLY A 80 -7.86 -6.99 -1.28
N PRO A 81 -8.89 -7.81 -1.04
CA PRO A 81 -8.74 -9.07 -0.35
C PRO A 81 -7.83 -10.03 -1.12
N LEU A 82 -7.22 -10.96 -0.39
CA LEU A 82 -6.44 -12.03 -1.00
C LEU A 82 -7.29 -12.87 -1.94
N VAL A 83 -6.88 -12.94 -3.21
CA VAL A 83 -7.47 -13.83 -4.21
C VAL A 83 -6.65 -15.12 -4.24
N PRO A 84 -7.24 -16.29 -3.92
CA PRO A 84 -6.53 -17.56 -3.94
C PRO A 84 -5.90 -17.85 -5.31
N GLY A 85 -4.68 -18.41 -5.31
CA GLY A 85 -3.98 -18.83 -6.53
C GLY A 85 -3.15 -17.76 -7.24
N ILE A 86 -3.24 -16.50 -6.80
CA ILE A 86 -2.31 -15.44 -7.23
C ILE A 86 -1.19 -15.35 -6.19
N GLY A 87 0.03 -15.68 -6.61
CA GLY A 87 1.22 -15.58 -5.76
C GLY A 87 1.35 -14.16 -5.18
N GLY A 88 1.62 -14.08 -3.88
CA GLY A 88 1.77 -12.83 -3.16
C GLY A 88 3.09 -12.78 -2.40
N ALA A 89 3.55 -11.58 -2.09
CA ALA A 89 4.60 -11.40 -1.10
C ALA A 89 4.08 -11.82 0.27
N THR A 90 4.97 -12.16 1.20
CA THR A 90 4.60 -12.47 2.59
C THR A 90 5.31 -11.54 3.56
N CYS A 91 4.60 -11.12 4.60
CA CYS A 91 5.16 -10.44 5.75
C CYS A 91 4.99 -11.29 7.00
N PHE A 92 6.03 -11.35 7.84
CA PHE A 92 5.89 -11.95 9.16
C PHE A 92 5.33 -10.92 10.14
N PRO A 93 4.49 -11.34 11.10
CA PRO A 93 4.02 -10.48 12.19
C PRO A 93 5.19 -9.84 12.93
N ASN A 94 4.95 -8.68 13.55
CA ASN A 94 5.95 -7.87 14.25
C ASN A 94 7.07 -7.30 13.36
N THR A 95 6.95 -7.42 12.03
CA THR A 95 7.87 -6.75 11.10
C THR A 95 7.44 -5.29 10.92
N ARG A 96 8.36 -4.35 11.14
CA ARG A 96 8.14 -2.94 10.83
C ARG A 96 8.44 -2.68 9.35
N VAL A 97 7.49 -2.10 8.64
CA VAL A 97 7.60 -1.77 7.21
C VAL A 97 7.08 -0.37 6.91
N THR A 98 7.59 0.22 5.83
CA THR A 98 7.21 1.55 5.36
C THR A 98 6.08 1.47 4.34
N VAL A 99 5.13 2.39 4.44
CA VAL A 99 4.04 2.59 3.47
C VAL A 99 4.60 3.23 2.20
N LEU A 100 4.48 2.52 1.09
CA LEU A 100 4.91 2.96 -0.24
C LEU A 100 3.78 3.64 -1.02
N ASP A 101 2.54 3.22 -0.77
CA ASP A 101 1.35 3.75 -1.43
C ASP A 101 0.09 3.42 -0.61
N VAL A 102 -1.03 4.10 -0.91
CA VAL A 102 -2.31 3.90 -0.23
C VAL A 102 -3.44 3.83 -1.24
N SER A 103 -4.33 2.85 -1.08
CA SER A 103 -5.48 2.68 -1.97
C SER A 103 -6.67 2.06 -1.26
N ARG A 104 -7.86 2.22 -1.85
CA ARG A 104 -9.05 1.41 -1.51
C ARG A 104 -9.03 0.12 -2.32
N ASN A 105 -9.97 -0.78 -2.03
CA ASN A 105 -10.19 -1.96 -2.86
C ASN A 105 -10.48 -1.57 -4.31
N ILE A 106 -9.69 -2.07 -5.25
CA ILE A 106 -9.86 -1.74 -6.68
C ILE A 106 -10.99 -2.53 -7.35
N ASN A 107 -11.43 -3.62 -6.73
CA ASN A 107 -12.42 -4.55 -7.29
C ASN A 107 -13.82 -4.33 -6.71
N ASP A 108 -13.92 -3.75 -5.50
CA ASP A 108 -15.19 -3.43 -4.85
C ASP A 108 -15.16 -1.97 -4.34
N PRO A 109 -15.81 -1.03 -5.04
CA PRO A 109 -15.84 0.37 -4.63
C PRO A 109 -16.61 0.62 -3.32
N ASN A 110 -17.41 -0.35 -2.85
CA ASN A 110 -18.12 -0.25 -1.58
C ASN A 110 -17.31 -0.78 -0.40
N ASP A 111 -16.18 -1.44 -0.63
CA ASP A 111 -15.27 -1.85 0.44
C ASP A 111 -14.51 -0.63 0.95
N GLU A 112 -14.86 -0.22 2.17
CA GLU A 112 -14.25 0.94 2.82
C GLU A 112 -12.85 0.66 3.37
N THR A 113 -12.38 -0.60 3.31
CA THR A 113 -11.05 -0.99 3.79
C THR A 113 -9.96 -0.23 3.04
N ILE A 114 -9.07 0.39 3.82
CA ILE A 114 -7.85 0.98 3.31
C ILE A 114 -6.76 -0.09 3.21
N TYR A 115 -6.02 -0.06 2.11
CA TYR A 115 -4.89 -0.94 1.85
C TYR A 115 -3.63 -0.11 1.67
N TYR A 116 -2.54 -0.59 2.26
CA TYR A 116 -1.22 0.01 2.21
C TYR A 116 -0.28 -0.85 1.37
N LEU A 117 0.36 -0.28 0.36
CA LEU A 117 1.42 -0.97 -0.36
C LEU A 117 2.67 -0.97 0.50
N VAL A 118 3.21 -2.15 0.80
CA VAL A 118 4.42 -2.30 1.61
C VAL A 118 5.41 -3.25 0.93
N GLN A 119 6.65 -3.25 1.43
CA GLN A 119 7.70 -4.16 1.00
C GLN A 119 8.15 -5.05 2.17
N CYS A 120 7.98 -6.36 2.01
CA CYS A 120 8.53 -7.41 2.88
C CYS A 120 9.46 -8.32 2.05
N SER A 121 9.19 -9.63 1.99
CA SER A 121 9.84 -10.56 1.05
C SER A 121 9.62 -10.17 -0.43
N GLY A 122 8.60 -9.36 -0.69
CA GLY A 122 8.27 -8.74 -1.97
C GLY A 122 7.35 -7.53 -1.73
N ARG A 123 6.85 -6.93 -2.81
CA ARG A 123 5.83 -5.87 -2.73
C ARG A 123 4.44 -6.47 -2.70
N GLY A 124 3.56 -5.91 -1.88
CA GLY A 124 2.14 -6.24 -1.91
C GLY A 124 1.33 -5.37 -0.95
N TRP A 125 0.02 -5.52 -1.03
CA TRP A 125 -0.92 -4.69 -0.28
C TRP A 125 -1.28 -5.34 1.05
N ILE A 126 -1.28 -4.56 2.13
CA ILE A 126 -1.75 -5.03 3.45
C ILE A 126 -2.98 -4.22 3.84
N ALA A 127 -3.99 -4.89 4.40
CA ALA A 127 -5.18 -4.19 4.87
C ALA A 127 -4.89 -3.41 6.16
N GLU A 128 -5.60 -2.31 6.37
CA GLU A 128 -5.41 -1.43 7.53
C GLU A 128 -5.60 -2.17 8.88
N TYR A 129 -6.53 -3.12 8.94
CA TYR A 129 -6.77 -3.97 10.11
C TYR A 129 -5.68 -5.01 10.37
N GLN A 130 -4.63 -5.06 9.54
CA GLN A 130 -3.44 -5.91 9.71
C GLN A 130 -2.17 -5.07 9.91
N PHE A 131 -2.31 -3.75 10.14
CA PHE A 131 -1.19 -2.84 10.19
C PHE A 131 -1.29 -1.88 11.39
N SER A 132 -0.41 -2.06 12.37
CA SER A 132 -0.44 -1.35 13.66
C SER A 132 0.60 -0.24 13.78
N ARG A 133 0.29 0.79 14.56
CA ARG A 133 1.22 1.87 14.95
C ARG A 133 2.21 1.40 16.01
N PHE A 134 1.80 0.42 16.81
CA PHE A 134 2.55 -0.08 17.95
C PHE A 134 3.32 -1.34 17.59
N ASN A 135 4.41 -1.56 18.30
CA ASN A 135 5.16 -2.80 18.35
C ASN A 135 5.19 -3.36 19.77
N ARG A 136 5.50 -4.64 19.91
CA ARG A 136 5.88 -5.23 21.20
C ARG A 136 7.05 -4.44 21.80
N GLY A 137 6.92 -4.07 23.07
CA GLY A 137 7.91 -3.28 23.80
C GLY A 137 7.70 -1.77 23.68
N ASP A 138 6.82 -1.31 22.81
CA ASP A 138 6.44 0.10 22.76
C ASP A 138 5.68 0.48 24.04
N LYS A 139 5.65 1.78 24.30
CA LYS A 139 4.82 2.39 25.33
C LYS A 139 3.72 3.21 24.66
N ALA A 140 2.56 3.25 25.29
CA ALA A 140 1.39 3.97 24.80
C ALA A 140 0.66 4.64 25.96
N ILE A 141 -0.20 5.60 25.65
CA ILE A 141 -1.15 6.19 26.59
C ILE A 141 -2.53 5.63 26.27
N VAL A 142 -3.26 5.19 27.28
CA VAL A 142 -4.69 4.88 27.10
C VAL A 142 -5.43 6.18 26.80
N GLN A 143 -6.06 6.24 25.65
CA GLN A 143 -6.84 7.39 25.18
C GLN A 143 -8.11 6.90 24.49
N THR A 144 -9.21 6.86 25.24
CA THR A 144 -10.55 6.55 24.70
C THR A 144 -11.22 7.80 24.14
N ALA A 145 -12.10 7.62 23.15
CA ALA A 145 -12.78 8.74 22.49
C ALA A 145 -13.74 9.51 23.41
N ASP A 146 -14.35 8.83 24.37
CA ASP A 146 -15.29 9.39 25.35
C ASP A 146 -14.62 9.81 26.67
N GLY A 147 -13.31 9.58 26.79
CA GLY A 147 -12.54 9.85 28.00
C GLY A 147 -12.75 8.87 29.14
N SER A 148 -13.51 7.78 28.92
CA SER A 148 -13.74 6.73 29.92
C SER A 148 -12.54 5.79 30.08
N ASP A 149 -12.50 5.03 31.17
CA ASP A 149 -11.46 4.02 31.37
C ASP A 149 -11.58 2.88 30.33
N ALA A 150 -10.44 2.44 29.79
CA ALA A 150 -10.42 1.39 28.80
C ALA A 150 -10.72 0.03 29.43
N ARG A 151 -11.69 -0.68 28.86
CA ARG A 151 -11.98 -2.07 29.24
C ARG A 151 -10.85 -2.98 28.77
N LEU A 152 -10.40 -3.84 29.67
CA LEU A 152 -9.44 -4.88 29.34
C LEU A 152 -10.16 -6.21 29.16
N TYR A 153 -9.88 -6.89 28.07
CA TYR A 153 -10.45 -8.17 27.68
C TYR A 153 -9.50 -9.32 28.00
N ARG A 154 -10.06 -10.48 28.37
CA ARG A 154 -9.26 -11.70 28.64
C ARG A 154 -8.65 -12.29 27.37
N GLN A 155 -9.32 -12.09 26.23
CA GLN A 155 -8.89 -12.53 24.92
C GLN A 155 -8.90 -11.35 23.94
N SER A 156 -8.25 -11.51 22.79
CA SER A 156 -8.27 -10.55 21.68
C SER A 156 -9.61 -10.58 20.93
N ASP A 157 -10.69 -10.33 21.67
CA ASP A 157 -12.07 -10.32 21.21
C ASP A 157 -12.92 -9.44 22.14
N VAL A 158 -13.59 -8.43 21.59
CA VAL A 158 -14.49 -7.51 22.34
C VAL A 158 -15.71 -8.19 22.96
N THR A 159 -16.07 -9.38 22.49
CA THR A 159 -17.16 -10.20 23.05
C THR A 159 -16.69 -11.09 24.21
N SER A 160 -15.37 -11.19 24.41
CA SER A 160 -14.81 -11.95 25.53
C SER A 160 -15.11 -11.25 26.87
N ALA A 161 -15.11 -12.04 27.96
CA ALA A 161 -15.35 -11.49 29.29
C ALA A 161 -14.30 -10.42 29.64
N PRO A 162 -14.73 -9.24 30.13
CA PRO A 162 -13.80 -8.23 30.58
C PRO A 162 -13.09 -8.68 31.86
N LEU A 163 -11.96 -8.04 32.16
CA LEU A 163 -11.34 -8.08 33.47
C LEU A 163 -12.12 -7.19 34.43
N ASP A 164 -12.05 -7.52 35.73
CA ASP A 164 -12.75 -6.77 36.79
C ASP A 164 -12.21 -5.34 36.95
N GLN A 165 -10.95 -5.13 36.54
CA GLN A 165 -10.27 -3.84 36.59
C GLN A 165 -10.09 -3.28 35.18
N ALA A 166 -10.66 -2.10 34.94
CA ALA A 166 -10.39 -1.29 33.74
C ALA A 166 -9.02 -0.61 33.84
N CYS A 167 -8.47 -0.20 32.70
CA CYS A 167 -7.26 0.60 32.66
C CYS A 167 -7.61 2.10 32.58
N PRO A 168 -7.21 2.93 33.56
CA PRO A 168 -7.64 4.32 33.59
C PRO A 168 -7.20 5.11 32.36
N ASN A 169 -8.07 6.01 31.89
CA ASN A 169 -7.72 6.91 30.79
C ASN A 169 -6.53 7.81 31.16
N GLY A 170 -5.64 8.07 30.20
CA GLY A 170 -4.40 8.82 30.43
C GLY A 170 -3.25 8.02 31.05
N THR A 171 -3.46 6.73 31.35
CA THR A 171 -2.41 5.87 31.91
C THR A 171 -1.38 5.48 30.86
N GLU A 172 -0.08 5.58 31.18
CA GLU A 172 0.98 4.98 30.39
C GLU A 172 0.99 3.46 30.57
N VAL A 173 0.96 2.73 29.46
CA VAL A 173 0.97 1.26 29.42
C VAL A 173 2.11 0.76 28.55
N SER A 174 2.61 -0.44 28.86
CA SER A 174 3.56 -1.16 28.02
C SER A 174 2.83 -2.14 27.11
N VAL A 175 3.15 -2.11 25.82
CA VAL A 175 2.61 -3.04 24.81
C VAL A 175 3.38 -4.36 24.89
N THR A 176 2.68 -5.45 25.18
CA THR A 176 3.27 -6.79 25.33
C THR A 176 2.94 -7.71 24.16
N GLY A 177 1.90 -7.41 23.38
CA GLY A 177 1.47 -8.24 22.26
C GLY A 177 0.51 -7.51 21.33
N LEU A 178 0.42 -8.01 20.09
CA LEU A 178 -0.40 -7.48 19.01
C LEU A 178 -0.99 -8.66 18.25
N THR A 179 -2.29 -8.62 17.97
CA THR A 179 -2.95 -9.66 17.16
C THR A 179 -4.24 -9.13 16.54
N ALA A 180 -4.62 -9.71 15.41
CA ALA A 180 -6.02 -9.69 14.96
C ALA A 180 -6.81 -10.76 15.72
N ASN A 181 -8.15 -10.71 15.68
CA ASN A 181 -8.99 -11.74 16.30
C ASN A 181 -8.83 -13.08 15.54
N PRO A 182 -8.28 -14.13 16.17
CA PRO A 182 -8.04 -15.41 15.50
C PRO A 182 -9.33 -16.23 15.31
N PHE A 183 -10.42 -15.89 16.00
CA PHE A 183 -11.67 -16.66 16.01
C PHE A 183 -12.74 -16.07 15.09
N ASN A 184 -12.60 -14.79 14.71
CA ASN A 184 -13.55 -14.12 13.84
C ASN A 184 -12.82 -13.41 12.67
N PRO A 185 -12.78 -14.01 11.46
CA PRO A 185 -12.10 -13.41 10.31
C PRO A 185 -12.79 -12.14 9.77
N ASN A 186 -14.01 -11.85 10.21
CA ASN A 186 -14.74 -10.64 9.86
C ASN A 186 -14.46 -9.48 10.83
N ASP A 187 -13.82 -9.77 11.97
CA ASP A 187 -13.38 -8.74 12.90
C ASP A 187 -12.21 -7.97 12.29
N ARG A 188 -12.41 -6.66 12.10
CA ARG A 188 -11.42 -5.74 11.51
C ARG A 188 -10.67 -4.94 12.57
N ASN A 189 -10.70 -5.37 13.83
CA ASN A 189 -9.98 -4.73 14.91
C ASN A 189 -8.57 -5.30 15.09
N ILE A 190 -7.65 -4.42 15.50
CA ILE A 190 -6.34 -4.80 16.03
C ILE A 190 -6.42 -4.77 17.55
N TYR A 191 -6.09 -5.88 18.18
CA TYR A 191 -6.05 -6.03 19.62
C TYR A 191 -4.62 -5.87 20.11
N VAL A 192 -4.44 -5.02 21.11
CA VAL A 192 -3.16 -4.74 21.74
C VAL A 192 -3.20 -5.29 23.16
N GLN A 193 -2.29 -6.21 23.47
CA GLN A 193 -2.10 -6.65 24.84
C GLN A 193 -1.23 -5.62 25.56
N VAL A 194 -1.73 -5.15 26.69
CA VAL A 194 -1.06 -4.12 27.48
C VAL A 194 -0.87 -4.57 28.92
N ARG A 195 0.12 -3.98 29.59
CA ARG A 195 0.25 -4.03 31.05
C ARG A 195 -0.14 -2.68 31.65
N CYS A 196 -1.21 -2.68 32.42
CA CYS A 196 -1.75 -1.51 33.12
C CYS A 196 -1.57 -1.72 34.64
N GLY A 197 -0.47 -1.19 35.19
CA GLY A 197 -0.07 -1.48 36.57
C GLY A 197 0.22 -2.98 36.80
N THR A 198 -0.60 -3.62 37.64
CA THR A 198 -0.49 -5.05 37.96
C THR A 198 -1.33 -5.95 37.08
N VAL A 199 -2.25 -5.40 36.27
CA VAL A 199 -3.13 -6.18 35.40
C VAL A 199 -2.63 -6.16 33.95
N SER A 200 -2.85 -7.28 33.25
CA SER A 200 -2.57 -7.41 31.82
C SER A 200 -3.78 -7.95 31.10
N GLY A 201 -4.13 -7.32 29.97
CA GLY A 201 -5.29 -7.69 29.17
C GLY A 201 -5.21 -7.08 27.78
N TRP A 202 -6.20 -7.40 26.95
CA TRP A 202 -6.31 -6.92 25.59
C TRP A 202 -7.23 -5.70 25.53
N LEU A 203 -6.92 -4.75 24.68
CA LEU A 203 -7.81 -3.63 24.34
C LEU A 203 -7.70 -3.33 22.84
N LEU A 204 -8.55 -2.45 22.33
CA LEU A 204 -8.51 -2.06 20.93
C LEU A 204 -7.39 -1.05 20.70
N GLU A 205 -6.67 -1.17 19.59
CA GLU A 205 -5.58 -0.25 19.24
C GLU A 205 -6.04 1.22 19.20
N GLU A 206 -7.27 1.48 18.75
CA GLU A 206 -7.85 2.82 18.69
C GLU A 206 -8.01 3.49 20.07
N GLN A 207 -7.95 2.72 21.15
CA GLN A 207 -7.98 3.20 22.53
C GLN A 207 -6.58 3.54 23.06
N LEU A 208 -5.56 3.52 22.19
CA LEU A 208 -4.20 3.88 22.51
C LEU A 208 -3.71 5.04 21.65
N ALA A 209 -2.93 5.91 22.29
CA ALA A 209 -2.15 6.93 21.62
C ALA A 209 -0.63 6.67 21.80
N PRO A 210 0.19 6.93 20.77
CA PRO A 210 1.64 6.90 20.92
C PRO A 210 2.11 7.97 21.90
N LEU A 211 3.19 7.69 22.65
CA LEU A 211 3.89 8.72 23.42
C LEU A 211 4.47 9.76 22.45
N LYS A 212 4.26 11.04 22.77
CA LYS A 212 4.85 12.17 22.04
C LYS A 212 6.33 12.33 22.33
#